data_AF-A0A258C1P7-F1
#
_entry.id   AF-A0A258C1P7-F1
#
_cell.length_a   1.000
_cell.length_b   1.000
_cell.length_c   1.000
_cell.angle_alpha   90.00
_cell.angle_beta   90.00
_cell.angle_gamma   90.00
#
_symmetry.space_group_name_H-M   'P 1'
#
loop_
_entity.id
_entity.type
_entity.pdbx_description
1 polymer ?
#
loop_
_entity_poly.entity_id
_entity_poly.type
_entity_poly.pdbx_seq_one_letter_code
_entity_poly.pdbx_strand_id
1 'polypeptide(L)'
;MSWHLEQIVGELRAARTEWRVSTGRARELGSRELPSRQALECIFSDLRGALFPMRLGPSDLRLESEDFYVGHTLNNALNSLLCQVRLELRYAARQRGEPEAGSDAGAVQIVRDFAADLPQMRRLLDSDVTAAYAGDPAARSVDEVLLCYPGILAVIHHRLAHHLYAAGLPLLARIGAEIAHSATGIDIHPGAQIGGSFFIDHGTGVVIGETAIIGNRVRIYQAVT
;
A
#
# COMPACT_ATOMS: atom_id res chain seq x y z
N MET A 1 -1.84 8.59 44.41
CA MET A 1 -0.67 7.98 43.73
C MET A 1 -0.10 9.00 42.77
N SER A 2 1.17 9.37 42.93
CA SER A 2 1.89 10.23 41.96
C SER A 2 2.69 9.30 41.05
N TRP A 3 2.46 9.38 39.74
CA TRP A 3 3.06 8.49 38.75
C TRP A 3 4.47 8.92 38.31
N HIS A 4 5.06 9.93 38.98
CA HIS A 4 6.40 10.47 38.66
C HIS A 4 6.59 10.80 37.16
N LEU A 5 5.55 11.30 36.50
CA LEU A 5 5.52 11.49 35.04
C LEU A 5 6.64 12.41 34.54
N GLU A 6 7.00 13.45 35.29
CA GLU A 6 8.08 14.37 34.89
C GLU A 6 9.43 13.66 34.77
N GLN A 7 9.76 12.79 35.73
CA GLN A 7 10.98 12.00 35.69
C GLN A 7 10.96 11.04 34.50
N ILE A 8 9.88 10.27 34.35
CA ILE A 8 9.73 9.28 33.26
C ILE A 8 9.84 9.99 31.90
N VAL A 9 9.16 11.12 31.71
CA VAL A 9 9.23 11.91 30.48
C VAL A 9 10.65 12.43 30.22
N GLY A 10 11.36 12.83 31.27
CA GLY A 10 12.77 13.23 31.21
C GLY A 10 13.68 12.11 30.74
N GLU A 11 13.60 10.94 31.37
CA GLU A 11 14.38 9.75 31.02
C GLU A 11 14.07 9.27 29.59
N LEU A 12 12.79 9.23 29.21
CA LEU A 12 12.39 8.89 27.83
C LEU A 12 12.93 9.92 26.82
N ARG A 13 13.04 11.20 27.19
CA ARG A 13 13.64 12.23 26.31
C ARG A 13 15.15 12.00 26.15
N ALA A 14 15.85 11.65 27.23
CA ALA A 14 17.27 11.31 27.17
C ALA A 14 17.50 10.11 26.25
N ALA A 15 16.76 9.01 26.46
CA ALA A 15 16.85 7.82 25.62
C ALA A 15 16.59 8.10 24.12
N ARG A 16 15.58 8.93 23.80
CA ARG A 16 15.32 9.36 22.41
C ARG A 16 16.48 10.17 21.82
N THR A 17 17.09 11.04 22.62
CA THR A 17 18.19 11.91 22.18
C THR A 17 19.46 11.09 21.94
N GLU A 18 19.79 10.17 22.85
CA GLU A 18 20.90 9.24 22.72
C GLU A 18 20.78 8.38 21.45
N TRP A 19 19.60 7.79 21.22
CA TRP A 19 19.34 7.00 20.01
C TRP A 19 19.47 7.82 18.72
N ARG A 20 18.97 9.07 18.71
CA ARG A 20 19.12 9.96 17.55
C ARG A 20 20.57 10.29 17.27
N VAL A 21 21.37 10.54 18.29
CA VAL A 21 22.81 10.81 18.12
C VAL A 21 23.52 9.57 17.61
N SER A 22 23.25 8.39 18.19
CA SER A 22 23.91 7.14 17.78
C SER A 22 23.54 6.68 16.37
N THR A 23 22.35 7.05 15.88
CA THR A 23 21.87 6.72 14.53
C THR A 23 22.07 7.85 13.50
N GLY A 24 22.81 8.90 13.85
CA GLY A 24 23.12 10.01 12.93
C GLY A 24 21.94 10.95 12.62
N ARG A 25 20.87 10.89 13.43
CA ARG A 25 19.65 11.71 13.31
C ARG A 25 19.61 12.92 14.24
N ALA A 26 20.76 13.44 14.65
CA ALA A 26 20.86 14.54 15.60
C ALA A 26 20.23 15.88 15.12
N ARG A 27 19.87 16.00 13.82
CA ARG A 27 19.34 17.23 13.19
C ARG A 27 17.82 17.24 12.96
N GLU A 28 17.06 16.31 13.55
CA GLU A 28 15.59 16.22 13.40
C GLU A 28 14.87 17.47 13.95
N LEU A 29 14.71 18.50 13.11
CA LEU A 29 14.01 19.75 13.39
C LEU A 29 12.50 19.56 13.19
N GLY A 30 11.84 18.97 14.20
CA GLY A 30 10.45 19.28 14.59
C GLY A 30 9.28 18.80 13.72
N SER A 31 9.49 18.29 12.50
CA SER A 31 8.40 17.83 11.62
C SER A 31 8.46 16.32 11.33
N ARG A 32 7.33 15.74 10.90
CA ARG A 32 7.29 14.32 10.48
C ARG A 32 8.15 14.15 9.22
N GLU A 33 9.14 13.27 9.29
CA GLU A 33 10.10 13.07 8.19
C GLU A 33 9.86 11.77 7.40
N LEU A 34 9.08 10.86 7.96
CA LEU A 34 8.86 9.52 7.40
C LEU A 34 7.39 9.32 7.05
N PRO A 35 7.11 8.51 6.01
CA PRO A 35 5.77 8.02 5.74
C PRO A 35 5.02 7.46 6.95
N SER A 36 3.70 7.46 6.88
CA SER A 36 2.81 6.94 7.91
C SER A 36 2.13 5.68 7.44
N ARG A 37 2.39 4.56 8.12
CA ARG A 37 1.66 3.30 7.91
C ARG A 37 0.16 3.51 7.96
N GLN A 38 -0.35 4.21 8.98
CA GLN A 38 -1.77 4.51 9.12
C GLN A 38 -2.31 5.34 7.94
N ALA A 39 -1.54 6.29 7.40
CA ALA A 39 -1.98 7.04 6.24
C ALA A 39 -2.06 6.13 5.00
N LEU A 40 -1.11 5.20 4.84
CA LEU A 40 -1.12 4.26 3.73
C LEU A 40 -2.27 3.25 3.84
N GLU A 41 -2.61 2.81 5.06
CA GLU A 41 -3.80 1.99 5.31
C GLU A 41 -5.07 2.71 4.81
N CYS A 42 -5.24 3.99 5.15
CA CYS A 42 -6.38 4.78 4.64
C CYS A 42 -6.32 4.97 3.11
N ILE A 43 -5.16 5.35 2.56
CA ILE A 43 -4.99 5.56 1.11
C ILE A 43 -5.33 4.30 0.33
N PHE A 44 -4.82 3.13 0.74
CA PHE A 44 -5.07 1.87 0.05
C PHE A 44 -6.52 1.43 0.19
N SER A 45 -7.14 1.68 1.35
CA SER A 45 -8.57 1.46 1.56
C SER A 45 -9.41 2.31 0.60
N ASP A 46 -9.10 3.61 0.48
CA ASP A 46 -9.80 4.54 -0.40
C ASP A 46 -9.59 4.19 -1.89
N LEU A 47 -8.36 3.87 -2.30
CA LEU A 47 -8.06 3.44 -3.66
C LEU A 47 -8.82 2.15 -4.02
N ARG A 48 -8.83 1.16 -3.13
CA ARG A 48 -9.60 -0.08 -3.31
C ARG A 48 -11.10 0.20 -3.42
N GLY A 49 -11.63 1.10 -2.59
CA GLY A 49 -13.02 1.55 -2.66
C GLY A 49 -13.33 2.21 -3.99
N ALA A 50 -12.48 3.13 -4.46
CA ALA A 50 -12.66 3.80 -5.76
C ALA A 50 -12.50 2.85 -6.96
N LEU A 51 -11.62 1.84 -6.86
CA LEU A 51 -11.45 0.82 -7.89
C LEU A 51 -12.67 -0.11 -7.97
N PHE A 52 -13.35 -0.38 -6.85
CA PHE A 52 -14.52 -1.28 -6.79
C PHE A 52 -15.66 -0.68 -5.96
N PRO A 53 -16.26 0.45 -6.39
CA PRO A 53 -17.13 1.28 -5.56
C PRO A 53 -18.34 0.55 -4.99
N MET A 54 -19.07 -0.18 -5.83
CA MET A 54 -20.28 -0.90 -5.40
C MET A 54 -20.02 -2.19 -4.60
N ARG A 55 -18.75 -2.55 -4.35
CA ARG A 55 -18.38 -3.76 -3.59
C ARG A 55 -17.53 -3.43 -2.36
N LEU A 56 -16.52 -2.60 -2.55
CA LEU A 56 -15.53 -2.27 -1.54
C LEU A 56 -15.64 -0.81 -1.05
N GLY A 57 -16.57 -0.04 -1.61
CA GLY A 57 -16.94 1.28 -1.12
C GLY A 57 -18.00 1.25 0.00
N PRO A 58 -18.57 2.40 0.36
CA PRO A 58 -19.57 2.53 1.41
C PRO A 58 -20.82 1.68 1.15
N SER A 59 -21.39 1.11 2.21
CA SER A 59 -22.58 0.24 2.13
C SER A 59 -23.85 0.95 1.68
N ASP A 60 -23.89 2.28 1.77
CA ASP A 60 -25.01 3.14 1.38
C ASP A 60 -24.83 3.80 0.00
N LEU A 61 -23.75 3.46 -0.72
CA LEU A 61 -23.49 3.97 -2.07
C LEU A 61 -24.56 3.47 -3.05
N ARG A 62 -24.99 4.36 -3.95
CA ARG A 62 -25.96 4.06 -5.00
C ARG A 62 -25.34 4.31 -6.37
N LEU A 63 -25.91 3.67 -7.38
CA LEU A 63 -25.43 3.76 -8.76
C LEU A 63 -25.44 5.22 -9.27
N GLU A 64 -26.45 6.01 -8.88
CA GLU A 64 -26.58 7.41 -9.32
C GLU A 64 -25.50 8.34 -8.76
N SER A 65 -24.85 7.95 -7.65
CA SER A 65 -23.79 8.73 -6.98
C SER A 65 -22.40 8.10 -7.10
N GLU A 66 -22.26 7.02 -7.89
CA GLU A 66 -21.02 6.26 -8.03
C GLU A 66 -19.85 7.13 -8.50
N ASP A 67 -20.03 7.88 -9.60
CA ASP A 67 -18.96 8.73 -10.16
C ASP A 67 -18.55 9.85 -9.20
N PHE A 68 -19.50 10.40 -8.44
CA PHE A 68 -19.20 11.42 -7.44
C PHE A 68 -18.35 10.83 -6.31
N TYR A 69 -18.73 9.65 -5.82
CA TYR A 69 -17.95 8.92 -4.82
C TYR A 69 -16.55 8.61 -5.33
N VAL A 70 -16.41 8.06 -6.55
CA VAL A 70 -15.12 7.72 -7.14
C VAL A 70 -14.23 8.97 -7.25
N GLY A 71 -14.75 10.07 -7.81
CA GLY A 71 -14.00 11.32 -7.96
C GLY A 71 -13.55 11.91 -6.61
N HIS A 72 -14.45 11.95 -5.63
CA HIS A 72 -14.13 12.48 -4.29
C HIS A 72 -13.09 11.62 -3.56
N THR A 73 -13.30 10.31 -3.53
CA THR A 73 -12.41 9.34 -2.87
C THR A 73 -11.03 9.34 -3.51
N LEU A 74 -10.93 9.34 -4.84
CA LEU A 74 -9.64 9.43 -5.53
C LEU A 74 -8.93 10.75 -5.24
N ASN A 75 -9.63 11.89 -5.24
CA ASN A 75 -9.02 13.17 -4.90
C ASN A 75 -8.43 13.14 -3.48
N ASN A 76 -9.14 12.59 -2.50
CA ASN A 76 -8.64 12.49 -1.14
C ASN A 76 -7.41 11.55 -1.05
N ALA A 77 -7.53 10.35 -1.61
CA ALA A 77 -6.48 9.35 -1.60
C ALA A 77 -5.19 9.85 -2.27
N LEU A 78 -5.30 10.49 -3.45
CA LEU A 78 -4.15 10.99 -4.21
C LEU A 78 -3.48 12.19 -3.52
N ASN A 79 -4.25 13.09 -2.91
CA ASN A 79 -3.68 14.20 -2.13
C ASN A 79 -2.96 13.70 -0.87
N SER A 80 -3.54 12.71 -0.17
CA SER A 80 -2.89 12.05 0.95
C SER A 80 -1.63 11.30 0.51
N LEU A 81 -1.67 10.59 -0.63
CA LEU A 81 -0.52 9.90 -1.21
C LEU A 81 0.59 10.89 -1.56
N LEU A 82 0.27 12.03 -2.17
CA LEU A 82 1.24 13.08 -2.48
C LEU A 82 2.00 13.56 -1.25
N CYS A 83 1.30 13.74 -0.11
CA CYS A 83 1.95 14.05 1.15
C CYS A 83 2.94 12.95 1.58
N GLN A 84 2.59 11.67 1.40
CA GLN A 84 3.47 10.55 1.75
C GLN A 84 4.67 10.41 0.79
N VAL A 85 4.46 10.61 -0.51
CA VAL A 85 5.52 10.62 -1.53
C VAL A 85 6.54 11.71 -1.25
N ARG A 86 6.09 12.92 -0.91
CA ARG A 86 6.98 14.02 -0.49
C ARG A 86 7.85 13.65 0.70
N LEU A 87 7.29 12.94 1.69
CA LEU A 87 8.06 12.48 2.86
C LEU A 87 9.14 11.49 2.46
N GLU A 88 8.81 10.47 1.65
CA GLU A 88 9.79 9.49 1.20
C GLU A 88 10.89 10.13 0.34
N LEU A 89 10.55 11.00 -0.61
CA LEU A 89 11.55 11.64 -1.48
C LEU A 89 12.51 12.54 -0.69
N ARG A 90 12.01 13.30 0.29
CA ARG A 90 12.86 14.10 1.18
C ARG A 90 13.75 13.21 2.05
N TYR A 91 13.21 12.12 2.58
CA TYR A 91 13.98 11.13 3.34
C TYR A 91 15.10 10.52 2.50
N ALA A 92 14.82 10.16 1.24
CA ALA A 92 15.81 9.60 0.31
C ALA A 92 16.89 10.64 -0.07
N ALA A 93 16.50 11.89 -0.36
CA ALA A 93 17.43 12.97 -0.67
C ALA A 93 18.41 13.24 0.50
N ARG A 94 17.90 13.26 1.74
CA ARG A 94 18.74 13.43 2.94
C ARG A 94 19.77 12.32 3.10
N GLN A 95 19.39 11.07 2.86
CA GLN A 95 20.32 9.95 2.91
C GLN A 95 21.43 10.05 1.87
N ARG A 96 21.15 10.65 0.70
CA ARG A 96 22.13 10.91 -0.35
C ARG A 96 22.91 12.22 -0.17
N GLY A 97 22.54 13.07 0.79
CA GLY A 97 23.11 14.40 0.97
C GLY A 97 22.70 15.40 -0.12
N GLU A 98 21.57 15.17 -0.80
CA GLU A 98 21.07 16.00 -1.90
C GLU A 98 20.18 17.15 -1.40
N PRO A 99 20.09 18.27 -2.14
CA PRO A 99 19.18 19.37 -1.80
C PRO A 99 17.70 18.96 -1.91
N GLU A 100 16.88 19.33 -0.92
CA GLU A 100 15.44 19.01 -0.90
C GLU A 100 14.61 19.76 -1.96
N ALA A 101 15.16 20.81 -2.57
CA ALA A 101 14.43 21.77 -3.42
C ALA A 101 13.85 21.18 -4.72
N GLY A 102 14.29 20.00 -5.16
CA GLY A 102 13.81 19.33 -6.38
C GLY A 102 12.66 18.33 -6.19
N SER A 103 12.27 18.01 -4.95
CA SER A 103 11.38 16.86 -4.69
C SER A 103 9.90 17.10 -5.01
N ASP A 104 9.45 18.36 -5.06
CA ASP A 104 8.00 18.64 -5.08
C ASP A 104 7.34 18.39 -6.44
N ALA A 105 7.95 18.92 -7.51
CA ALA A 105 7.47 18.68 -8.87
C ALA A 105 7.55 17.19 -9.24
N GLY A 106 8.63 16.51 -8.82
CA GLY A 106 8.77 15.06 -8.98
C GLY A 106 7.69 14.27 -8.23
N ALA A 107 7.39 14.64 -6.99
CA ALA A 107 6.31 14.01 -6.21
C ALA A 107 4.94 14.13 -6.90
N VAL A 108 4.62 15.33 -7.40
CA VAL A 108 3.36 15.59 -8.13
C VAL A 108 3.30 14.74 -9.40
N GLN A 109 4.40 14.65 -10.15
CA GLN A 109 4.42 13.86 -11.38
C GLN A 109 4.24 12.37 -11.09
N ILE A 110 4.94 11.82 -10.09
CA ILE A 110 4.80 10.42 -9.68
C ILE A 110 3.34 10.09 -9.33
N VAL A 111 2.66 10.94 -8.56
CA VAL A 111 1.25 10.72 -8.19
C VAL A 111 0.31 10.84 -9.38
N ARG A 112 0.60 11.73 -10.34
CA ARG A 112 -0.18 11.83 -11.59
C ARG A 112 -0.04 10.58 -12.44
N ASP A 113 1.18 10.06 -12.59
CA ASP A 113 1.45 8.84 -13.35
C ASP A 113 0.78 7.63 -12.68
N PHE A 114 0.88 7.53 -11.35
CA PHE A 114 0.14 6.53 -10.56
C PHE A 114 -1.38 6.62 -10.80
N ALA A 115 -1.95 7.83 -10.74
CA ALA A 115 -3.38 8.04 -10.95
C ALA A 115 -3.82 7.67 -12.38
N ALA A 116 -3.00 7.99 -13.39
CA ALA A 116 -3.28 7.70 -14.79
C ALA A 116 -3.32 6.19 -15.08
N ASP A 117 -2.61 5.38 -14.31
CA ASP A 117 -2.55 3.91 -14.48
C ASP A 117 -3.66 3.15 -13.75
N LEU A 118 -4.41 3.79 -12.85
CA LEU A 118 -5.52 3.17 -12.10
C LEU A 118 -6.55 2.45 -13.00
N PRO A 119 -6.99 2.99 -14.16
CA PRO A 119 -7.90 2.29 -15.05
C PRO A 119 -7.32 0.99 -15.62
N GLN A 120 -6.02 0.95 -15.91
CA GLN A 120 -5.37 -0.28 -16.36
C GLN A 120 -5.21 -1.28 -15.22
N MET A 121 -4.83 -0.81 -14.03
CA MET A 121 -4.73 -1.63 -12.84
C MET A 121 -6.08 -2.27 -12.48
N ARG A 122 -7.18 -1.52 -12.62
CA ARG A 122 -8.55 -2.05 -12.45
C ARG A 122 -8.82 -3.24 -13.38
N ARG A 123 -8.53 -3.10 -14.67
CA ARG A 123 -8.74 -4.19 -15.66
C ARG A 123 -7.88 -5.41 -15.34
N LEU A 124 -6.66 -5.19 -14.85
CA LEU A 124 -5.77 -6.27 -14.44
C LEU A 124 -6.35 -7.02 -13.23
N LEU A 125 -6.85 -6.29 -12.23
CA LEU A 125 -7.52 -6.88 -11.07
C LEU A 125 -8.81 -7.62 -11.44
N ASP A 126 -9.59 -7.13 -12.40
CA ASP A 126 -10.77 -7.86 -12.91
C ASP A 126 -10.37 -9.25 -13.45
N SER A 127 -9.18 -9.36 -14.07
CA SER A 127 -8.66 -10.64 -14.55
C SER A 127 -8.27 -11.59 -13.41
N ASP A 128 -7.79 -11.07 -12.28
CA ASP A 128 -7.43 -11.85 -11.09
C ASP A 128 -8.68 -12.34 -10.34
N VAL A 129 -9.67 -11.46 -10.17
CA VAL A 129 -10.97 -11.81 -9.58
C VAL A 129 -11.65 -12.91 -10.40
N THR A 130 -11.61 -12.79 -11.74
CA THR A 130 -12.14 -13.81 -12.64
C THR A 130 -11.38 -15.14 -12.49
N ALA A 131 -10.05 -15.09 -12.37
CA ALA A 131 -9.23 -16.29 -12.19
C ALA A 131 -9.45 -16.98 -10.85
N ALA A 132 -9.68 -16.22 -9.78
CA ALA A 132 -10.04 -16.74 -8.46
C ALA A 132 -11.42 -17.40 -8.48
N TYR A 133 -12.43 -16.72 -9.05
CA TYR A 133 -13.78 -17.30 -9.19
C TYR A 133 -13.78 -18.59 -10.02
N ALA A 134 -13.09 -18.61 -11.16
CA ALA A 134 -12.98 -19.81 -11.99
C ALA A 134 -12.06 -20.88 -11.35
N GLY A 135 -11.22 -20.47 -10.39
CA GLY A 135 -10.19 -21.30 -9.81
C GLY A 135 -10.61 -22.08 -8.57
N ASP A 136 -11.63 -21.60 -7.87
CA ASP A 136 -12.22 -22.22 -6.69
C ASP A 136 -13.66 -22.70 -6.96
N PRO A 137 -13.91 -24.02 -7.04
CA PRO A 137 -15.25 -24.57 -7.20
C PRO A 137 -16.23 -24.21 -6.08
N ALA A 138 -15.76 -23.76 -4.92
CA ALA A 138 -16.59 -23.33 -3.80
C ALA A 138 -17.06 -21.87 -3.92
N ALA A 139 -16.45 -21.07 -4.80
CA ALA A 139 -16.83 -19.68 -5.02
C ALA A 139 -18.24 -19.58 -5.63
N ARG A 140 -19.15 -18.83 -5.00
CA ARG A 140 -20.54 -18.72 -5.50
C ARG A 140 -20.73 -17.53 -6.43
N SER A 141 -19.89 -16.51 -6.33
CA SER A 141 -19.92 -15.33 -7.20
C SER A 141 -18.59 -14.59 -7.23
N VAL A 142 -18.38 -13.78 -8.27
CA VAL A 142 -17.25 -12.83 -8.34
C VAL A 142 -17.31 -11.77 -7.23
N ASP A 143 -18.50 -11.38 -6.79
CA ASP A 143 -18.65 -10.40 -5.71
C ASP A 143 -18.22 -11.00 -4.35
N GLU A 144 -18.56 -12.26 -4.07
CA GLU A 144 -18.06 -12.98 -2.88
C GLU A 144 -16.53 -13.04 -2.87
N VAL A 145 -15.93 -13.42 -4.00
CA VAL A 145 -14.48 -13.47 -4.17
C VAL A 145 -13.83 -12.11 -3.85
N LEU A 146 -14.39 -11.03 -4.39
CA LEU A 146 -13.86 -9.69 -4.16
C LEU A 146 -14.03 -9.22 -2.70
N LEU A 147 -15.13 -9.59 -2.04
CA LEU A 147 -15.46 -9.14 -0.69
C LEU A 147 -14.64 -9.82 0.40
N CYS A 148 -14.37 -11.13 0.28
CA CYS A 148 -13.82 -11.89 1.41
C CYS A 148 -12.63 -12.80 1.11
N TYR A 149 -12.11 -12.87 -0.13
CA TYR A 149 -10.96 -13.74 -0.41
C TYR A 149 -9.65 -13.04 -0.03
N PRO A 150 -8.86 -13.58 0.92
CA PRO A 150 -7.63 -12.95 1.38
C PRO A 150 -6.57 -12.86 0.26
N GLY A 151 -6.55 -13.83 -0.66
CA GLY A 151 -5.70 -13.80 -1.84
C GLY A 151 -5.95 -12.58 -2.73
N ILE A 152 -7.22 -12.23 -2.97
CA ILE A 152 -7.58 -11.05 -3.75
C ILE A 152 -7.20 -9.76 -3.02
N LEU A 153 -7.42 -9.69 -1.70
CA LEU A 153 -6.98 -8.54 -0.91
C LEU A 153 -5.46 -8.33 -1.01
N ALA A 154 -4.68 -9.40 -0.92
CA ALA A 154 -3.22 -9.36 -1.05
C ALA A 154 -2.78 -8.94 -2.46
N VAL A 155 -3.42 -9.46 -3.51
CA VAL A 155 -3.11 -9.08 -4.90
C VAL A 155 -3.45 -7.62 -5.18
N ILE A 156 -4.58 -7.09 -4.69
CA ILE A 156 -4.91 -5.66 -4.79
C ILE A 156 -3.79 -4.80 -4.19
N HIS A 157 -3.38 -5.11 -2.97
CA HIS A 157 -2.31 -4.37 -2.30
C HIS A 157 -0.97 -4.51 -3.03
N HIS A 158 -0.62 -5.71 -3.50
CA HIS A 158 0.60 -5.94 -4.25
C HIS A 158 0.62 -5.11 -5.54
N ARG A 159 -0.46 -5.06 -6.32
CA ARG A 159 -0.48 -4.27 -7.57
C ARG A 159 -0.35 -2.76 -7.31
N LEU A 160 -0.98 -2.24 -6.26
CA LEU A 160 -0.80 -0.85 -5.82
C LEU A 160 0.64 -0.59 -5.36
N ALA A 161 1.17 -1.45 -4.50
CA ALA A 161 2.52 -1.33 -3.96
C ALA A 161 3.61 -1.50 -5.01
N HIS A 162 3.43 -2.42 -5.97
CA HIS A 162 4.34 -2.64 -7.09
C HIS A 162 4.47 -1.39 -7.96
N HIS A 163 3.36 -0.68 -8.20
CA HIS A 163 3.38 0.59 -8.92
C HIS A 163 4.22 1.65 -8.21
N LEU A 164 4.03 1.80 -6.89
CA LEU A 164 4.86 2.69 -6.07
C LEU A 164 6.35 2.27 -6.09
N TYR A 165 6.63 0.97 -6.01
CA TYR A 165 8.00 0.45 -6.08
C TYR A 165 8.66 0.78 -7.42
N ALA A 166 7.96 0.56 -8.54
CA ALA A 166 8.42 0.89 -9.88
C ALA A 166 8.65 2.41 -10.06
N ALA A 167 7.89 3.25 -9.34
CA ALA A 167 8.08 4.70 -9.30
C ALA A 167 9.23 5.16 -8.39
N GLY A 168 10.02 4.24 -7.83
CA GLY A 168 11.15 4.56 -6.97
C GLY A 168 10.77 4.93 -5.54
N LEU A 169 9.64 4.43 -5.04
CA LEU A 169 9.14 4.64 -3.68
C LEU A 169 9.14 3.33 -2.86
N PRO A 170 10.33 2.73 -2.60
CA PRO A 170 10.43 1.41 -1.97
C PRO A 170 9.88 1.37 -0.53
N LEU A 171 9.95 2.45 0.23
CA LEU A 171 9.45 2.48 1.62
C LEU A 171 7.92 2.48 1.65
N LEU A 172 7.28 3.33 0.85
CA LEU A 172 5.82 3.34 0.73
C LEU A 172 5.30 2.01 0.19
N ALA A 173 5.97 1.47 -0.83
CA ALA A 173 5.64 0.17 -1.40
C ALA A 173 5.73 -0.95 -0.35
N ARG A 174 6.82 -1.00 0.43
CA ARG A 174 6.98 -2.02 1.47
C ARG A 174 5.93 -1.89 2.57
N ILE A 175 5.62 -0.66 3.00
CA ILE A 175 4.52 -0.42 3.96
C ILE A 175 3.20 -0.98 3.41
N GLY A 176 2.88 -0.71 2.14
CA GLY A 176 1.69 -1.23 1.46
C GLY A 176 1.62 -2.76 1.44
N ALA A 177 2.74 -3.42 1.12
CA ALA A 177 2.85 -4.88 1.14
C ALA A 177 2.67 -5.46 2.56
N GLU A 178 3.30 -4.85 3.58
CA GLU A 178 3.21 -5.31 4.97
C GLU A 178 1.81 -5.13 5.59
N ILE A 179 1.04 -4.16 5.12
CA ILE A 179 -0.38 -4.02 5.50
C ILE A 179 -1.16 -5.26 5.03
N ALA A 180 -0.95 -5.68 3.79
CA ALA A 180 -1.58 -6.88 3.24
C ALA A 180 -1.10 -8.15 3.93
N HIS A 181 0.21 -8.26 4.17
CA HIS A 181 0.78 -9.40 4.88
C HIS A 181 0.18 -9.54 6.28
N SER A 182 0.09 -8.44 7.04
CA SER A 182 -0.52 -8.42 8.36
C SER A 182 -2.00 -8.82 8.34
N ALA A 183 -2.74 -8.51 7.27
CA ALA A 183 -4.17 -8.79 7.17
C ALA A 183 -4.49 -10.20 6.67
N THR A 184 -3.56 -10.84 5.94
CA THR A 184 -3.85 -12.07 5.17
C THR A 184 -2.89 -13.23 5.45
N GLY A 185 -1.72 -12.95 6.01
CA GLY A 185 -0.61 -13.90 6.12
C GLY A 185 0.10 -14.20 4.79
N ILE A 186 -0.18 -13.44 3.73
CA ILE A 186 0.45 -13.56 2.40
C ILE A 186 1.52 -12.47 2.28
N ASP A 187 2.79 -12.85 2.24
CA ASP A 187 3.92 -11.92 2.06
C ASP A 187 4.31 -11.85 0.56
N ILE A 188 4.03 -10.71 -0.08
CA ILE A 188 4.44 -10.47 -1.47
C ILE A 188 5.32 -9.24 -1.48
N HIS A 189 6.60 -9.41 -1.82
CA HIS A 189 7.49 -8.28 -1.99
C HIS A 189 6.96 -7.35 -3.09
N PRO A 190 6.94 -6.02 -2.89
CA PRO A 190 6.43 -5.11 -3.91
C PRO A 190 7.25 -5.12 -5.22
N GLY A 191 8.51 -5.54 -5.17
CA GLY A 191 9.36 -5.71 -6.36
C GLY A 191 9.03 -6.93 -7.23
N ALA A 192 8.25 -7.90 -6.72
CA ALA A 192 7.90 -9.11 -7.47
C ALA A 192 7.09 -8.74 -8.73
N GLN A 193 7.39 -9.40 -9.85
CA GLN A 193 6.69 -9.17 -11.12
C GLN A 193 5.63 -10.26 -11.30
N ILE A 194 4.35 -9.88 -11.27
CA ILE A 194 3.23 -10.83 -11.32
C ILE A 194 2.27 -10.49 -12.48
N GLY A 195 2.13 -11.44 -13.40
CA GLY A 195 1.21 -11.38 -14.53
C GLY A 195 -0.27 -11.31 -14.14
N GLY A 196 -1.15 -11.24 -15.14
CA GLY A 196 -2.60 -11.21 -14.96
C GLY A 196 -3.21 -12.60 -14.75
N SER A 197 -4.46 -12.61 -14.28
CA SER A 197 -5.17 -13.84 -13.90
C SER A 197 -4.44 -14.64 -12.83
N PHE A 198 -3.87 -13.94 -11.85
CA PHE A 198 -3.14 -14.54 -10.74
C PHE A 198 -4.09 -14.81 -9.57
N PHE A 199 -4.00 -16.01 -8.99
CA PHE A 199 -4.87 -16.43 -7.90
C PHE A 199 -4.06 -17.10 -6.78
N ILE A 200 -4.25 -16.61 -5.56
CA ILE A 200 -3.76 -17.26 -4.34
C ILE A 200 -4.97 -17.82 -3.58
N ASP A 201 -5.04 -19.14 -3.46
CA ASP A 201 -6.10 -19.84 -2.73
C ASP A 201 -5.67 -20.09 -1.27
N HIS A 202 -6.55 -19.76 -0.32
CA HIS A 202 -6.30 -19.67 1.14
C HIS A 202 -5.17 -18.72 1.56
N GLY A 203 -3.96 -18.94 1.08
CA GLY A 203 -2.84 -18.00 1.05
C GLY A 203 -1.98 -17.85 2.30
N THR A 204 -2.46 -18.19 3.49
CA THR A 204 -1.65 -18.03 4.72
C THR A 204 -0.29 -18.73 4.61
N GLY A 205 0.79 -18.01 4.90
CA GLY A 205 2.16 -18.51 4.84
C GLY A 205 2.80 -18.47 3.45
N VAL A 206 2.12 -17.93 2.43
CA VAL A 206 2.74 -17.66 1.13
C VAL A 206 3.80 -16.58 1.25
N VAL A 207 4.97 -16.79 0.64
CA VAL A 207 6.06 -15.82 0.53
C VAL A 207 6.50 -15.70 -0.93
N ILE A 208 6.54 -14.48 -1.47
CA ILE A 208 7.00 -14.20 -2.84
C ILE A 208 8.09 -13.12 -2.77
N GLY A 209 9.32 -13.49 -3.11
CA GLY A 209 10.51 -12.63 -2.97
C GLY A 209 10.62 -11.50 -4.01
N GLU A 210 11.52 -10.55 -3.73
CA GLU A 210 11.70 -9.30 -4.51
C GLU A 210 11.95 -9.52 -6.00
N THR A 211 12.75 -10.52 -6.36
CA THR A 211 13.16 -10.76 -7.74
C THR A 211 12.31 -11.84 -8.43
N ALA A 212 11.21 -12.27 -7.80
CA ALA A 212 10.34 -13.30 -8.36
C ALA A 212 9.64 -12.79 -9.63
N ILE A 213 9.54 -13.66 -10.64
CA ILE A 213 8.81 -13.41 -11.88
C ILE A 213 7.76 -14.51 -12.04
N ILE A 214 6.49 -14.14 -11.95
CA ILE A 214 5.33 -15.01 -12.05
C ILE A 214 4.55 -14.64 -13.31
N GLY A 215 4.36 -15.60 -14.19
CA GLY A 215 3.63 -15.42 -15.45
C GLY A 215 2.12 -15.24 -15.28
N ASN A 216 1.40 -15.18 -16.41
CA ASN A 216 -0.05 -15.12 -16.42
C ASN A 216 -0.68 -16.46 -16.03
N ARG A 217 -1.89 -16.43 -15.43
CA ARG A 217 -2.70 -17.62 -15.10
C ARG A 217 -2.02 -18.59 -14.12
N VAL A 218 -1.25 -18.06 -13.19
CA VAL A 218 -0.62 -18.85 -12.12
C VAL A 218 -1.55 -18.92 -10.92
N ARG A 219 -1.61 -20.11 -10.31
CA ARG A 219 -2.30 -20.37 -9.05
C ARG A 219 -1.32 -20.80 -7.98
N ILE A 220 -1.44 -20.25 -6.78
CA ILE A 220 -0.63 -20.58 -5.61
C ILE A 220 -1.57 -20.98 -4.46
N TYR A 221 -1.14 -21.93 -3.64
CA TYR A 221 -1.83 -22.38 -2.43
C TYR A 221 -1.07 -21.91 -1.18
N GLN A 222 -1.65 -22.10 0.00
CA GLN A 222 -1.02 -21.78 1.29
C GLN A 222 0.40 -22.36 1.45
N ALA A 223 1.23 -21.66 2.22
CA ALA A 223 2.60 -22.08 2.61
C ALA A 223 3.63 -22.27 1.47
N VAL A 224 3.35 -21.81 0.24
CA VAL A 224 4.34 -21.78 -0.85
C VAL A 224 5.38 -20.68 -0.62
N THR A 225 6.66 -20.97 -0.88
CA THR A 225 7.78 -20.02 -0.86
C THR A 225 8.53 -20.06 -2.19
#